data_AF-A0A2E0VJ26-F1
#
_entry.id   AF-A0A2E0VJ26-F1
#
_cell.length_a   1.000
_cell.length_b   1.000
_cell.length_c   1.000
_cell.angle_alpha   90.00
_cell.angle_beta   90.00
_cell.angle_gamma   90.00
#
_symmetry.space_group_name_H-M   'P 1'
#
loop_
_entity.id
_entity.type
_entity.pdbx_description
1 polymer ?
#
loop_
_entity_poly.entity_id
_entity_poly.type
_entity_poly.pdbx_seq_one_letter_code
_entity_poly.pdbx_strand_id
1 'polypeptide(L)'
;MGTTYQNVDKSTNLRDYVQAEYGGQPGVYDYSVVGGNAYLLCGHPGRLGIVVVKLSKHTDEYGLHIGTKPIDESSHPYYYDCPLRLLDKADPPVNDDAARWREEVRRRASARNRVRRIKDGERIKLAAPLNYGFGSFDTFEAATMFYRGHSTRVYRIVAPGKIGDRRLVRISRLHTREFEVLEPPKS
;
A
#
# COMPACT_ATOMS: atom_id res chain seq x y z
N MET A 1 2.39 11.07 22.14
CA MET A 1 2.21 9.62 22.34
C MET A 1 3.55 8.90 22.14
N GLY A 2 3.96 8.11 23.12
CA GLY A 2 5.20 7.31 23.09
C GLY A 2 5.02 6.00 22.33
N THR A 3 6.14 5.35 21.99
CA THR A 3 6.14 3.97 21.48
C THR A 3 6.20 3.02 22.67
N THR A 4 5.32 2.03 22.74
CA THR A 4 5.40 0.93 23.72
C THR A 4 6.01 -0.29 23.06
N TYR A 5 6.77 -1.10 23.82
CA TYR A 5 7.34 -2.36 23.33
C TYR A 5 6.83 -3.51 24.18
N GLN A 6 6.46 -4.61 23.52
CA GLN A 6 6.05 -5.85 24.16
C GLN A 6 6.91 -7.00 23.65
N ASN A 7 7.41 -7.83 24.57
CA ASN A 7 8.10 -9.08 24.23
C ASN A 7 7.04 -10.11 23.81
N VAL A 8 7.27 -10.77 22.68
CA VAL A 8 6.37 -11.76 22.09
C VAL A 8 7.16 -12.98 21.62
N ASP A 9 6.46 -14.08 21.39
CA ASP A 9 7.06 -15.28 20.83
C ASP A 9 7.71 -14.98 19.46
N LYS A 10 8.88 -15.56 19.20
CA LYS A 10 9.67 -15.31 17.98
C LYS A 10 8.94 -15.68 16.69
N SER A 11 7.97 -16.60 16.74
CA SER A 11 7.14 -17.00 15.60
C SER A 11 5.99 -16.01 15.32
N THR A 12 5.71 -15.08 16.24
CA THR A 12 4.58 -14.14 16.14
C THR A 12 4.70 -13.25 14.90
N ASN A 13 3.71 -13.37 14.01
CA ASN A 13 3.57 -12.44 12.89
C ASN A 13 2.74 -11.20 13.32
N LEU A 14 2.83 -10.10 12.55
CA LEU A 14 2.16 -8.85 12.93
C LEU A 14 0.62 -8.96 12.96
N ARG A 15 0.03 -9.84 12.14
CA ARG A 15 -1.43 -10.03 12.12
C ARG A 15 -1.88 -10.74 13.38
N ASP A 16 -1.19 -11.80 13.76
CA ASP A 16 -1.51 -12.57 14.97
C ASP A 16 -1.39 -11.68 16.20
N TYR A 17 -0.32 -10.87 16.26
CA TYR A 17 -0.15 -9.85 17.31
C TYR A 17 -1.32 -8.87 17.37
N VAL A 18 -1.68 -8.25 16.24
CA VAL A 18 -2.78 -7.27 16.20
C VAL A 18 -4.13 -7.90 16.54
N GLN A 19 -4.38 -9.13 16.10
CA GLN A 19 -5.59 -9.87 16.47
C GLN A 19 -5.62 -10.16 17.98
N ALA A 20 -4.51 -10.56 18.59
CA ALA A 20 -4.45 -10.83 20.03
C ALA A 20 -4.61 -9.54 20.86
N GLU A 21 -3.96 -8.45 20.44
CA GLU A 21 -3.96 -7.18 21.18
C GLU A 21 -5.28 -6.42 21.02
N TYR A 22 -5.79 -6.30 19.80
CA TYR A 22 -6.91 -5.41 19.47
C TYR A 22 -8.18 -6.14 19.02
N GLY A 23 -8.08 -7.41 18.61
CA GLY A 23 -9.21 -8.14 18.06
C GLY A 23 -10.26 -8.45 19.13
N GLY A 24 -11.47 -7.94 18.93
CA GLY A 24 -12.59 -8.13 19.88
C GLY A 24 -12.49 -7.26 21.14
N GLN A 25 -11.52 -6.35 21.22
CA GLN A 25 -11.44 -5.39 22.32
C GLN A 25 -12.65 -4.45 22.30
N PRO A 26 -13.22 -4.09 23.47
CA PRO A 26 -14.26 -3.08 23.55
C PRO A 26 -13.85 -1.78 22.84
N GLY A 27 -14.72 -1.28 21.97
CA GLY A 27 -14.45 -0.06 21.20
C GLY A 27 -13.62 -0.26 19.92
N VAL A 28 -13.18 -1.48 19.60
CA VAL A 28 -12.59 -1.84 18.30
C VAL A 28 -13.60 -2.68 17.51
N TYR A 29 -14.07 -2.15 16.39
CA TYR A 29 -15.15 -2.75 15.59
C TYR A 29 -14.63 -3.55 14.41
N ASP A 30 -13.49 -3.14 13.85
CA ASP A 30 -12.85 -3.78 12.71
C ASP A 30 -11.38 -3.36 12.67
N TYR A 31 -10.53 -4.14 12.02
CA TYR A 31 -9.13 -3.80 11.84
C TYR A 31 -8.54 -4.38 10.56
N SER A 32 -7.36 -3.87 10.18
CA SER A 32 -6.56 -4.47 9.11
C SER A 32 -5.08 -4.19 9.31
N VAL A 33 -4.23 -5.16 8.96
CA VAL A 33 -2.77 -5.00 8.94
C VAL A 33 -2.28 -4.92 7.50
N VAL A 34 -1.67 -3.79 7.15
CA VAL A 34 -1.11 -3.53 5.81
C VAL A 34 0.32 -3.04 5.97
N GLY A 35 1.28 -3.84 5.50
CA GLY A 35 2.70 -3.57 5.70
C GLY A 35 3.04 -3.56 7.19
N GLY A 36 3.72 -2.50 7.65
CA GLY A 36 4.08 -2.29 9.05
C GLY A 36 3.07 -1.45 9.84
N ASN A 37 1.81 -1.37 9.41
CA ASN A 37 0.78 -0.59 10.10
C ASN A 37 -0.47 -1.43 10.34
N ALA A 38 -1.08 -1.27 11.51
CA ALA A 38 -2.46 -1.66 11.75
C ALA A 38 -3.37 -0.43 11.63
N TYR A 39 -4.54 -0.61 11.04
CA TYR A 39 -5.60 0.38 10.96
C TYR A 39 -6.77 -0.17 11.75
N LEU A 40 -7.17 0.56 12.80
CA LEU A 40 -8.25 0.16 13.70
C LEU A 40 -9.44 1.08 13.44
N LEU A 41 -10.61 0.50 13.17
CA LEU A 41 -11.88 1.20 13.26
C LEU A 41 -12.32 1.16 14.71
N CYS A 42 -12.23 2.29 15.40
CA CYS A 42 -12.48 2.36 16.82
C CYS A 42 -13.20 3.64 17.24
N GLY A 43 -13.75 3.63 18.46
CA GLY A 43 -14.47 4.75 19.05
C GLY A 43 -15.81 4.32 19.64
N HIS A 44 -16.79 5.21 19.57
CA HIS A 44 -18.16 4.96 20.02
C HIS A 44 -19.13 5.06 18.84
N PRO A 45 -20.29 4.39 18.87
CA PRO A 45 -21.29 4.55 17.82
C PRO A 45 -21.66 6.02 17.62
N GLY A 46 -21.61 6.51 16.38
CA GLY A 46 -21.80 7.93 16.03
C GLY A 46 -20.54 8.79 16.11
N ARG A 47 -19.40 8.22 16.52
CA ARG A 47 -18.05 8.82 16.51
C ARG A 47 -16.96 7.78 16.22
N LEU A 48 -17.19 6.87 15.29
CA LEU A 48 -16.20 5.91 14.82
C LEU A 48 -15.16 6.61 13.94
N GLY A 49 -13.89 6.43 14.27
CA GLY A 49 -12.74 6.95 13.53
C GLY A 49 -11.70 5.90 13.26
N ILE A 50 -10.62 6.29 12.59
CA ILE A 50 -9.48 5.42 12.35
C ILE A 50 -8.28 5.81 13.22
N VAL A 51 -7.76 4.83 13.95
CA VAL A 51 -6.43 4.92 14.58
C VAL A 51 -5.44 4.10 13.77
N VAL A 52 -4.33 4.71 13.39
CA VAL A 52 -3.19 4.04 12.78
C VAL A 52 -2.20 3.65 13.86
N VAL A 53 -1.96 2.35 14.02
CA VAL A 53 -0.90 1.85 14.89
C VAL A 53 0.31 1.50 14.03
N LYS A 54 1.37 2.29 14.15
CA LYS A 54 2.65 1.95 13.54
C LYS A 54 3.27 0.80 14.32
N LEU A 55 3.62 -0.27 13.61
CA LEU A 55 4.23 -1.48 14.15
C LEU A 55 5.71 -1.51 13.78
N SER A 56 6.56 -1.82 14.74
CA SER A 56 7.99 -2.10 14.52
C SER A 56 8.38 -3.43 15.14
N LYS A 57 9.20 -4.21 14.45
CA LYS A 57 9.77 -5.45 14.97
C LYS A 57 11.24 -5.22 15.32
N HIS A 58 11.64 -5.64 16.50
CA HIS A 58 13.02 -5.63 16.97
C HIS A 58 13.34 -7.00 17.58
N THR A 59 14.49 -7.58 17.26
CA THR A 59 14.89 -8.87 17.84
C THR A 59 16.23 -8.69 18.52
N ASP A 60 16.33 -9.15 19.77
CA ASP A 60 17.57 -9.17 20.55
C ASP A 60 17.75 -10.50 21.30
N GLU A 61 18.72 -10.55 22.20
CA GLU A 61 19.03 -11.72 23.02
C GLU A 61 17.86 -12.16 23.92
N TYR A 62 16.96 -11.25 24.29
CA TYR A 62 15.81 -11.49 25.16
C TYR A 62 14.53 -11.86 24.41
N GLY A 63 14.51 -11.77 23.07
CA GLY A 63 13.37 -12.22 22.27
C GLY A 63 13.02 -11.32 21.09
N LEU A 64 11.78 -11.50 20.59
CA LEU A 64 11.16 -10.62 19.61
C LEU A 64 10.34 -9.57 20.35
N HIS A 65 10.56 -8.31 20.05
CA HIS A 65 9.83 -7.18 20.58
C HIS A 65 9.00 -6.52 19.48
N ILE A 66 7.72 -6.32 19.75
CA ILE A 66 6.84 -5.54 18.89
C ILE A 66 6.63 -4.17 19.54
N GLY A 67 7.10 -3.15 18.84
CA GLY A 67 6.86 -1.75 19.17
C GLY A 67 5.55 -1.27 18.54
N THR A 68 4.70 -0.60 19.32
CA THR A 68 3.46 0.00 18.83
C THR A 68 3.46 1.50 19.10
N LYS A 69 3.01 2.27 18.11
CA LYS A 69 2.76 3.71 18.25
C LYS A 69 1.42 4.06 17.62
N PRO A 70 0.36 4.21 18.43
CA PRO A 70 -0.94 4.67 17.93
C PRO A 70 -0.88 6.15 17.54
N ILE A 71 -1.52 6.49 16.44
CA ILE A 71 -1.66 7.83 15.90
C ILE A 71 -3.08 7.97 15.36
N ASP A 72 -3.81 8.94 15.89
CA ASP A 72 -5.19 9.22 15.49
C ASP A 72 -5.25 9.92 14.13
N GLU A 73 -6.30 9.67 13.34
CA GLU A 73 -6.50 10.34 12.04
C GLU A 73 -6.58 11.87 12.15
N SER A 74 -7.02 12.40 13.28
CA SER A 74 -7.07 13.85 13.58
C SER A 74 -5.69 14.50 13.64
N SER A 75 -4.62 13.71 13.72
CA SER A 75 -3.22 14.17 13.69
C SER A 75 -2.56 13.96 12.33
N HIS A 76 -3.33 13.61 11.29
CA HIS A 76 -2.87 13.35 9.92
C HIS A 76 -1.65 12.39 9.89
N PRO A 77 -1.83 11.08 10.10
CA PRO A 77 -0.72 10.14 10.36
C PRO A 77 0.23 9.88 9.18
N TYR A 78 0.03 10.48 8.01
CA TYR A 78 0.82 10.29 6.78
C TYR A 78 0.93 8.83 6.28
N TYR A 79 0.12 7.91 6.80
CA TYR A 79 0.03 6.51 6.37
C TYR A 79 -1.28 6.28 5.60
N TYR A 80 -1.18 6.06 4.29
CA TYR A 80 -2.34 6.16 3.37
C TYR A 80 -2.74 4.82 2.72
N ASP A 81 -2.30 3.72 3.32
CA ASP A 81 -2.62 2.36 2.87
C ASP A 81 -3.81 1.76 3.63
N CYS A 82 -4.57 2.61 4.34
CA CYS A 82 -5.78 2.22 5.03
C CYS A 82 -6.80 1.60 4.04
N PRO A 83 -7.33 0.40 4.32
CA PRO A 83 -8.38 -0.19 3.49
C PRO A 83 -9.66 0.64 3.47
N LEU A 84 -10.22 0.86 2.27
CA LEU A 84 -11.44 1.65 2.09
C LEU A 84 -12.63 1.10 2.90
N ARG A 85 -12.74 -0.22 3.05
CA ARG A 85 -13.78 -0.86 3.87
C ARG A 85 -13.83 -0.37 5.33
N LEU A 86 -12.72 0.12 5.88
CA LEU A 86 -12.68 0.69 7.23
C LEU A 86 -13.19 2.14 7.20
N LEU A 87 -12.73 2.92 6.22
CA LEU A 87 -13.21 4.29 6.01
C LEU A 87 -14.69 4.38 5.70
N ASP A 88 -15.23 3.41 4.97
CA ASP A 88 -16.65 3.37 4.59
C ASP A 88 -17.56 3.06 5.79
N LYS A 89 -17.00 2.51 6.87
CA LYS A 89 -17.70 2.24 8.14
C LYS A 89 -17.47 3.33 9.20
N ALA A 90 -16.51 4.23 8.98
CA ALA A 90 -16.20 5.29 9.93
C ALA A 90 -17.21 6.43 9.81
N ASP A 91 -17.53 7.06 10.94
CA ASP A 91 -18.37 8.26 10.99
C ASP A 91 -17.64 9.46 10.36
N PRO A 92 -18.32 10.59 10.09
CA PRO A 92 -17.68 11.78 9.51
C PRO A 92 -16.41 12.20 10.26
N PRO A 93 -15.39 12.71 9.55
CA PRO A 93 -14.12 13.11 10.16
C PRO A 93 -14.33 14.18 11.23
N VAL A 94 -13.59 14.08 12.33
CA VAL A 94 -13.74 14.96 13.49
C VAL A 94 -13.11 16.35 13.28
N ASN A 95 -12.20 16.49 12.31
CA ASN A 95 -11.53 17.74 11.96
C ASN A 95 -11.00 17.71 10.51
N ASP A 96 -10.43 18.83 10.07
CA ASP A 96 -9.87 18.99 8.72
C ASP A 96 -8.68 18.05 8.45
N ASP A 97 -7.85 17.77 9.46
CA ASP A 97 -6.73 16.83 9.33
C ASP A 97 -7.20 15.41 9.04
N ALA A 98 -8.21 14.93 9.76
CA ALA A 98 -8.84 13.64 9.50
C ALA A 98 -9.48 13.64 8.10
N ALA A 99 -10.18 14.71 7.72
CA ALA A 99 -10.79 14.82 6.39
C ALA A 99 -9.74 14.72 5.27
N ARG A 100 -8.66 15.50 5.35
CA ARG A 100 -7.54 15.49 4.40
C ARG A 100 -6.86 14.14 4.34
N TRP A 101 -6.61 13.50 5.49
CA TRP A 101 -6.00 12.18 5.54
C TRP A 101 -6.87 11.13 4.84
N ARG A 102 -8.18 11.12 5.09
CA ARG A 102 -9.12 10.18 4.46
C ARG A 102 -9.23 10.41 2.94
N GLU A 103 -9.20 11.66 2.48
CA GLU A 103 -9.15 11.99 1.05
C GLU A 103 -7.89 11.42 0.38
N GLU A 104 -6.73 11.60 1.00
CA GLU A 104 -5.47 11.06 0.53
C GLU A 104 -5.45 9.53 0.47
N VAL A 105 -6.03 8.85 1.46
CA VAL A 105 -6.23 7.40 1.42
C VAL A 105 -7.04 7.00 0.19
N ARG A 106 -8.19 7.64 -0.05
CA ARG A 106 -9.06 7.36 -1.21
C ARG A 106 -8.34 7.60 -2.52
N ARG A 107 -7.65 8.73 -2.66
CA ARG A 107 -6.86 9.08 -3.85
C ARG A 107 -5.83 7.99 -4.16
N ARG A 108 -5.05 7.57 -3.16
CA ARG A 108 -4.01 6.54 -3.36
C ARG A 108 -4.60 5.15 -3.60
N ALA A 109 -5.72 4.81 -2.97
CA ALA A 109 -6.42 3.56 -3.24
C ALA A 109 -6.91 3.50 -4.71
N SER A 110 -7.50 4.59 -5.22
CA SER A 110 -7.89 4.71 -6.62
C SER A 110 -6.69 4.55 -7.56
N ALA A 111 -5.58 5.22 -7.28
CA ALA A 111 -4.35 5.12 -8.10
C ALA A 111 -3.77 3.70 -8.10
N ARG A 112 -3.76 2.99 -6.96
CA ARG A 112 -3.37 1.58 -6.89
C ARG A 112 -4.30 0.69 -7.69
N ASN A 113 -5.62 0.92 -7.62
CA ASN A 113 -6.61 0.16 -8.38
C ASN A 113 -6.46 0.37 -9.88
N ARG A 114 -6.15 1.60 -10.34
CA ARG A 114 -5.83 1.88 -11.75
C ARG A 114 -4.69 1.00 -12.25
N VAL A 115 -3.61 0.88 -11.48
CA VAL A 115 -2.48 0.00 -11.83
C VAL A 115 -2.85 -1.47 -11.82
N ARG A 116 -3.63 -1.93 -10.83
CA ARG A 116 -4.07 -3.35 -10.74
C ARG A 116 -4.94 -3.78 -11.90
N ARG A 117 -5.67 -2.85 -12.53
CA ARG A 117 -6.52 -3.12 -13.69
C ARG A 117 -5.75 -3.28 -14.99
N ILE A 118 -4.46 -2.89 -15.02
CA ILE A 118 -3.61 -3.09 -16.20
C ILE A 118 -3.40 -4.60 -16.41
N LYS A 119 -3.83 -5.08 -17.57
CA LYS A 119 -3.72 -6.47 -17.99
C LYS A 119 -2.42 -6.73 -18.73
N ASP A 120 -2.03 -7.99 -18.78
CA ASP A 120 -0.88 -8.43 -19.56
C ASP A 120 -1.12 -8.13 -21.05
N GLY A 121 -0.09 -7.64 -21.73
CA GLY A 121 -0.13 -7.20 -23.12
C GLY A 121 -0.59 -5.75 -23.32
N GLU A 122 -1.20 -5.11 -22.32
CA GLU A 122 -1.55 -3.69 -22.42
C GLU A 122 -0.29 -2.82 -22.37
N ARG A 123 -0.27 -1.79 -23.20
CA ARG A 123 0.80 -0.81 -23.21
C ARG A 123 0.43 0.37 -22.34
N ILE A 124 1.41 0.90 -21.63
CA ILE A 124 1.31 2.13 -20.88
C ILE A 124 2.35 3.12 -21.39
N LYS A 125 1.99 4.40 -21.41
CA LYS A 125 2.91 5.50 -21.66
C LYS A 125 2.97 6.38 -20.43
N LEU A 126 4.17 6.56 -19.90
CA LEU A 126 4.43 7.45 -18.77
C LEU A 126 4.52 8.88 -19.27
N ALA A 127 3.96 9.84 -18.52
CA ALA A 127 4.11 11.27 -18.83
C ALA A 127 5.58 11.73 -18.71
N ALA A 128 6.33 11.15 -17.77
CA ALA A 128 7.75 11.38 -17.59
C ALA A 128 8.54 10.07 -17.81
N PRO A 129 9.57 10.07 -18.67
CA PRO A 129 10.32 8.86 -18.99
C PRO A 129 11.13 8.35 -17.78
N LEU A 130 11.37 7.04 -17.76
CA LEU A 130 12.24 6.38 -16.80
C LEU A 130 13.65 6.26 -17.38
N ASN A 131 14.62 6.73 -16.61
CA ASN A 131 16.03 6.58 -16.93
C ASN A 131 16.55 5.28 -16.31
N TYR A 132 17.11 4.44 -17.18
CA TYR A 132 17.89 3.27 -16.81
C TYR A 132 19.33 3.47 -17.30
N GLY A 133 20.28 2.70 -16.78
CA GLY A 133 21.68 2.79 -17.20
C GLY A 133 21.93 2.53 -18.70
N PHE A 134 20.93 2.04 -19.42
CA PHE A 134 20.99 1.70 -20.84
C PHE A 134 20.01 2.52 -21.71
N GLY A 135 19.36 3.54 -21.15
CA GLY A 135 18.50 4.45 -21.92
C GLY A 135 17.34 5.05 -21.13
N SER A 136 16.66 6.00 -21.77
CA SER A 136 15.44 6.64 -21.27
C SER A 136 14.23 6.12 -22.04
N PHE A 137 13.19 5.69 -21.32
CA PHE A 137 12.01 5.07 -21.93
C PHE A 137 10.73 5.53 -21.26
N ASP A 138 9.70 5.83 -22.04
CA ASP A 138 8.37 6.25 -21.56
C ASP A 138 7.29 5.20 -21.81
N THR A 139 7.48 4.28 -22.75
CA THR A 139 6.47 3.34 -23.20
C THR A 139 6.84 1.90 -22.82
N PHE A 140 5.87 1.20 -22.23
CA PHE A 140 6.07 -0.12 -21.68
C PHE A 140 4.86 -1.02 -21.90
N GLU A 141 5.10 -2.31 -22.12
CA GLU A 141 4.05 -3.33 -22.22
C GLU A 141 4.00 -4.14 -20.92
N ALA A 142 2.84 -4.21 -20.29
CA ALA A 142 2.64 -4.94 -19.05
C ALA A 142 2.77 -6.45 -19.28
N ALA A 143 3.49 -7.13 -18.41
CA ALA A 143 3.64 -8.57 -18.43
C ALA A 143 3.70 -9.13 -17.00
N THR A 144 3.46 -10.42 -16.88
CA THR A 144 3.65 -11.17 -15.63
C THR A 144 4.82 -12.11 -15.80
N MET A 145 5.76 -12.06 -14.86
CA MET A 145 6.86 -12.99 -14.77
C MET A 145 6.60 -13.96 -13.62
N PHE A 146 6.79 -15.25 -13.85
CA PHE A 146 6.73 -16.28 -12.83
C PHE A 146 8.14 -16.72 -12.46
N TYR A 147 8.49 -16.65 -11.18
CA TYR A 147 9.78 -17.08 -10.68
C TYR A 147 9.61 -17.79 -9.33
N ARG A 148 10.13 -19.02 -9.23
CA ARG A 148 10.06 -19.86 -8.01
C ARG A 148 8.65 -19.93 -7.40
N GLY A 149 7.62 -20.10 -8.24
CA GLY A 149 6.22 -20.19 -7.79
C GLY A 149 5.56 -18.85 -7.43
N HIS A 150 6.27 -17.73 -7.57
CA HIS A 150 5.72 -16.40 -7.34
C HIS A 150 5.53 -15.64 -8.65
N SER A 151 4.37 -14.99 -8.80
CA SER A 151 4.12 -14.06 -9.90
C SER A 151 4.55 -12.65 -9.52
N THR A 152 5.10 -11.91 -10.47
CA THR A 152 5.45 -10.50 -10.30
C THR A 152 5.11 -9.71 -11.55
N ARG A 153 4.54 -8.53 -11.34
CA ARG A 153 4.25 -7.56 -12.41
C ARG A 153 5.57 -6.96 -12.90
N VAL A 154 5.86 -7.18 -14.18
CA VAL A 154 6.99 -6.61 -14.91
C VAL A 154 6.49 -5.88 -16.15
N TYR A 155 7.40 -5.19 -16.82
CA TYR A 155 7.08 -4.39 -17.98
C TYR A 155 8.17 -4.59 -19.04
N ARG A 156 7.78 -4.85 -20.28
CA ARG A 156 8.70 -4.88 -21.42
C ARG A 156 8.86 -3.47 -21.96
N ILE A 157 10.09 -3.06 -22.24
CA ILE A 157 10.36 -1.77 -22.86
C ILE A 157 9.86 -1.78 -24.31
N VAL A 158 9.14 -0.74 -24.71
CA VAL A 158 8.71 -0.53 -26.10
C VAL A 158 9.52 0.65 -26.65
N ALA A 159 10.57 0.37 -27.41
CA ALA A 159 11.42 1.39 -28.02
C ALA A 159 11.19 1.45 -29.54
N PRO A 160 10.99 2.64 -30.13
CA PRO A 160 10.89 2.78 -31.58
C PRO A 160 12.24 2.46 -32.25
N GLY A 161 12.20 1.66 -33.32
CA GLY A 161 13.37 1.39 -34.19
C GLY A 161 14.40 0.39 -33.67
N LYS A 162 14.26 -0.12 -32.43
CA LYS A 162 15.09 -1.23 -31.94
C LYS A 162 14.27 -2.52 -31.90
N ILE A 163 14.37 -3.29 -32.99
CA ILE A 163 13.93 -4.69 -33.01
C ILE A 163 14.72 -5.41 -31.90
N GLY A 164 14.05 -5.76 -30.81
CA GLY A 164 14.55 -6.80 -29.91
C GLY A 164 14.98 -6.39 -28.51
N ASP A 165 14.71 -5.18 -27.99
CA ASP A 165 14.93 -4.96 -26.55
C ASP A 165 13.80 -5.60 -25.72
N ARG A 166 13.81 -6.94 -25.61
CA ARG A 166 12.89 -7.74 -24.80
C ARG A 166 13.18 -7.62 -23.29
N ARG A 167 13.95 -6.61 -22.86
CA ARG A 167 14.28 -6.40 -21.45
C ARG A 167 13.00 -6.16 -20.65
N LEU A 168 12.85 -7.00 -19.62
CA LEU A 168 11.83 -6.87 -18.60
C LEU A 168 12.38 -5.99 -17.49
N VAL A 169 11.65 -4.93 -17.17
CA VAL A 169 11.95 -4.01 -16.09
C VAL A 169 10.83 -3.99 -15.07
N ARG A 170 11.16 -3.58 -13.85
CA ARG A 170 10.16 -3.19 -12.87
C ARG A 170 9.96 -1.69 -12.93
N ILE A 171 8.69 -1.26 -12.88
CA ILE A 171 8.34 0.13 -12.66
C ILE A 171 7.93 0.29 -11.20
N SER A 172 8.88 0.73 -10.39
CA SER A 172 8.65 0.99 -8.96
C SER A 172 7.62 2.09 -8.78
N ARG A 173 6.64 1.83 -7.90
CA ARG A 173 5.56 2.77 -7.53
C ARG A 173 4.84 3.35 -8.76
N LEU A 174 4.48 2.53 -9.76
CA LEU A 174 3.72 3.01 -10.93
C LEU A 174 2.46 3.80 -10.54
N HIS A 175 1.81 3.45 -9.42
CA HIS A 175 0.62 4.15 -8.94
C HIS A 175 0.87 5.60 -8.52
N THR A 176 2.11 6.02 -8.30
CA THR A 176 2.46 7.42 -8.00
C THR A 176 2.85 8.20 -9.25
N ARG A 177 2.76 7.58 -10.44
CA ARG A 177 3.16 8.19 -11.71
C ARG A 177 1.92 8.51 -12.53
N GLU A 178 2.04 9.54 -13.34
CA GLU A 178 1.09 9.82 -14.41
C GLU A 178 1.41 8.92 -15.60
N PHE A 179 0.38 8.23 -16.07
CA PHE A 179 0.46 7.34 -17.21
C PHE A 179 -0.91 7.18 -17.85
N GLU A 180 -0.90 6.89 -19.14
CA GLU A 180 -2.06 6.47 -19.91
C GLU A 180 -1.90 5.00 -20.33
N VAL A 181 -3.02 4.28 -20.44
CA VAL A 181 -3.06 2.95 -21.05
C VAL A 181 -3.34 3.18 -22.54
N LEU A 182 -2.42 2.74 -23.39
CA LEU A 182 -2.54 2.84 -24.84
C LEU A 182 -3.43 1.71 -25.35
N GLU A 183 -4.18 1.98 -26.42
CA GLU A 183 -4.91 0.94 -27.13
C GLU A 183 -3.94 -0.15 -27.64
N PRO A 184 -4.35 -1.43 -27.62
CA PRO A 184 -3.55 -2.47 -28.23
C PRO A 184 -3.36 -2.14 -29.72
N PRO A 185 -2.17 -2.41 -30.30
CA PRO A 185 -1.96 -2.17 -31.72
C PRO A 185 -3.02 -2.92 -32.51
N LYS A 186 -3.74 -2.20 -33.39
CA LYS A 186 -4.67 -2.82 -34.34
C LYS A 186 -3.90 -3.85 -35.16
N SER A 187 -4.38 -5.09 -35.12
CA SER A 187 -3.82 -6.22 -35.88
C SER A 187 -3.87 -5.97 -37.37
#